data_AF-A0A7V4LDN4-F1
#
_entry.id   AF-A0A7V4LDN4-F1
#
_cell.length_a   1.000
_cell.length_b   1.000
_cell.length_c   1.000
_cell.angle_alpha   90.00
_cell.angle_beta   90.00
_cell.angle_gamma   90.00
#
_symmetry.space_group_name_H-M   'P 1'
#
loop_
_entity.id
_entity.type
_entity.pdbx_description
1 polymer ?
#
loop_
_entity_poly.entity_id
_entity_poly.type
_entity_poly.pdbx_seq_one_letter_code
_entity_poly.pdbx_strand_id
1 'polypeptide(L)'
;PGLTLKSGASGDLVFRGRTPEGLEVIRTYHFKSGSYAFDLKTQVINHTSQTIEGELKLALTGKVRGNGQEAQGFIISANHSIEEFKADKVREPKTFATKVNWAGLDELYFMAVAVPQTSPRLQVTLAEPQPQQLRATLSLPGAIPPGQDTQAQYTLYFGPKESSHLAAVGLGLENVINFGWFDWLARPCLWFLKWLNSWVGNYGWSLIILTIILRLIFWWPNHKSFKSMKVMQKIQPRVAEIREKFKDDREAMNRELMNLYRTFKVNPLGGCLPMVLQLPVFIALYNILSTAIELRHAHFINTIPFTNLVWLADLSAKDPLLITPLVMGASMFVQQKMSPSMGDPTQAKMMMFLPLIFTFLFLNFASGLVIYWLVNNILAIIQQHYTNKYLQ
;
A
#
# COMPACT_ATOMS: atom_id res chain seq x y z
N PRO A 1 24.14 27.47 -16.57
CA PRO A 1 22.74 27.93 -16.59
C PRO A 1 21.86 27.10 -15.63
N GLY A 2 21.22 27.77 -14.67
CA GLY A 2 20.28 27.15 -13.73
C GLY A 2 18.98 27.95 -13.69
N LEU A 3 17.87 27.28 -13.38
CA LEU A 3 16.56 27.90 -13.20
C LEU A 3 16.20 27.87 -11.71
N THR A 4 15.83 29.02 -11.14
CA THR A 4 15.34 29.12 -9.76
C THR A 4 13.99 29.81 -9.79
N LEU A 5 12.95 29.11 -9.32
CA LEU A 5 11.57 29.62 -9.32
C LEU A 5 11.15 30.02 -7.92
N LYS A 6 10.46 31.15 -7.80
CA LYS A 6 9.74 31.52 -6.56
C LYS A 6 8.42 30.74 -6.46
N SER A 7 7.85 30.67 -5.27
CA SER A 7 6.55 30.02 -5.05
C SER A 7 5.49 30.58 -6.01
N GLY A 8 4.75 29.69 -6.67
CA GLY A 8 3.72 30.02 -7.67
C GLY A 8 4.24 30.44 -9.05
N ALA A 9 5.56 30.63 -9.24
CA ALA A 9 6.14 30.99 -10.52
C ALA A 9 6.30 29.79 -11.46
N SER A 10 6.38 30.06 -12.76
CA SER A 10 6.81 29.11 -13.79
C SER A 10 7.99 29.67 -14.58
N GLY A 11 8.72 28.80 -15.29
CA GLY A 11 9.82 29.22 -16.14
C GLY A 11 10.38 28.09 -17.00
N ASP A 12 11.12 28.49 -18.03
CA ASP A 12 11.64 27.59 -19.05
C ASP A 12 13.15 27.41 -18.94
N LEU A 13 13.60 26.18 -19.17
CA LEU A 13 14.99 25.85 -19.43
C LEU A 13 15.10 25.34 -20.87
N VAL A 14 15.80 26.10 -21.72
CA VAL A 14 15.93 25.81 -23.15
C VAL A 14 17.35 25.36 -23.45
N PHE A 15 17.48 24.16 -24.03
CA PHE A 15 18.72 23.65 -24.57
C PHE A 15 18.62 23.59 -26.09
N ARG A 16 19.68 24.04 -26.76
CA ARG A 16 19.80 23.98 -28.22
C ARG A 16 21.11 23.30 -28.56
N GLY A 17 21.06 22.40 -29.53
CA GLY A 17 22.25 21.72 -30.04
C GLY A 17 22.05 21.40 -31.51
N ARG A 18 23.16 21.33 -32.25
CA ARG A 18 23.15 20.88 -33.64
C ARG A 18 23.91 19.56 -33.73
N THR A 19 23.33 18.57 -34.38
CA THR A 19 23.99 17.28 -34.60
C THR A 19 25.01 17.40 -35.74
N PRO A 20 26.00 16.49 -35.81
CA PRO A 20 26.95 16.45 -36.93
C PRO A 20 26.26 16.32 -38.30
N GLU A 21 25.09 15.68 -38.34
CA GLU A 21 24.28 15.47 -39.54
C GLU A 21 23.51 16.73 -39.96
N GLY A 22 23.58 17.82 -39.19
CA GLY A 22 22.99 19.12 -39.55
C GLY A 22 21.61 19.38 -38.96
N LEU A 23 21.05 18.45 -38.18
CA LEU A 23 19.78 18.65 -37.46
C LEU A 23 19.96 19.62 -36.29
N GLU A 24 19.06 20.57 -36.13
CA GLU A 24 18.98 21.37 -34.91
C GLU A 24 17.92 20.78 -33.96
N VAL A 25 18.31 20.55 -32.71
CA VAL A 25 17.45 20.01 -31.66
C VAL A 25 17.28 21.07 -30.58
N ILE A 26 16.03 21.45 -30.34
CA ILE A 26 15.63 22.41 -29.30
C ILE A 26 14.80 21.65 -28.27
N ARG A 27 15.27 21.61 -27.02
CA ARG A 27 14.54 21.04 -25.89
C ARG A 27 14.15 22.16 -24.93
N THR A 28 12.86 22.32 -24.71
CA THR A 28 12.31 23.27 -23.75
C THR A 28 11.67 22.50 -22.61
N TYR A 29 12.18 22.71 -21.41
CA TYR A 29 11.61 22.18 -20.17
C TYR A 29 10.84 23.30 -19.48
N HIS A 30 9.52 23.16 -19.31
CA HIS A 30 8.68 24.11 -18.62
C HIS A 30 8.39 23.63 -17.20
N PHE A 31 8.89 24.36 -16.21
CA PHE A 31 8.73 24.02 -14.79
C PHE A 31 7.73 24.96 -14.12
N LYS A 32 6.98 24.42 -13.16
CA LYS A 32 6.12 25.18 -12.24
C LYS A 32 6.54 24.90 -10.79
N SER A 33 6.74 25.95 -10.01
CA SER A 33 7.11 25.82 -8.60
C SER A 33 6.04 25.02 -7.82
N GLY A 34 6.48 24.06 -7.00
CA GLY A 34 5.59 23.21 -6.19
C GLY A 34 4.92 22.06 -6.95
N SER A 35 5.34 21.79 -8.19
CA SER A 35 4.86 20.66 -8.99
C SER A 35 5.96 19.62 -9.20
N TYR A 36 5.60 18.35 -9.09
CA TYR A 36 6.44 17.22 -9.52
C TYR A 36 6.27 16.90 -11.02
N ALA A 37 5.26 17.50 -11.65
CA ALA A 37 5.07 17.46 -13.09
C ALA A 37 5.67 18.70 -13.78
N PHE A 38 6.31 18.49 -14.92
CA PHE A 38 6.84 19.52 -15.80
C PHE A 38 6.70 19.10 -17.26
N ASP A 39 6.61 20.05 -18.18
CA ASP A 39 6.45 19.74 -19.59
C ASP A 39 7.80 19.74 -20.32
N LEU A 40 7.97 18.78 -21.22
CA LEU A 40 9.09 18.67 -22.13
C LEU A 40 8.59 18.78 -23.56
N LYS A 41 8.99 19.86 -24.23
CA LYS A 41 8.85 20.02 -25.67
C LYS A 41 10.20 19.79 -26.34
N THR A 42 10.25 18.82 -27.25
CA THR A 42 11.40 18.58 -28.12
C THR A 42 11.03 18.91 -29.55
N GLN A 43 11.73 19.87 -30.15
CA GLN A 43 11.62 20.26 -31.55
C GLN A 43 12.91 19.86 -32.28
N VAL A 44 12.77 19.24 -33.44
CA VAL A 44 13.89 18.88 -34.31
C VAL A 44 13.66 19.52 -35.67
N ILE A 45 14.61 20.35 -36.11
CA ILE A 45 14.56 21.12 -37.35
C ILE A 45 15.61 20.55 -38.32
N ASN A 46 15.18 20.20 -39.53
CA ASN A 46 16.06 19.68 -40.56
C ASN A 46 16.63 20.80 -41.44
N HIS A 47 17.90 21.16 -41.21
CA HIS A 47 18.62 22.15 -42.02
C HIS A 47 19.38 21.53 -43.20
N THR A 48 19.21 20.24 -43.47
CA THR A 48 19.87 19.55 -44.58
C THR A 48 19.04 19.64 -45.86
N SER A 49 19.62 19.24 -46.99
CA SER A 49 18.94 19.14 -48.28
C SER A 49 18.25 17.79 -48.51
N GLN A 50 18.27 16.87 -47.53
CA GLN A 50 17.68 15.53 -47.65
C GLN A 50 16.62 15.30 -46.58
N THR A 51 15.61 14.48 -46.88
CA THR A 51 14.65 14.02 -45.87
C THR A 51 15.37 13.08 -44.90
N ILE A 52 15.21 13.33 -43.60
CA ILE A 52 15.78 12.47 -42.57
C ILE A 52 14.68 11.60 -41.97
N GLU A 53 14.85 10.29 -42.09
CA GLU A 53 13.96 9.29 -41.48
C GLU A 53 14.54 8.82 -40.15
N GLY A 54 13.70 8.64 -39.13
CA GLY A 54 14.15 8.14 -37.84
C GLY A 54 13.05 8.12 -36.78
N GLU A 55 13.49 8.05 -35.53
CA GLU A 55 12.60 8.00 -34.38
C GLU A 55 13.04 9.04 -33.34
N LEU A 56 12.09 9.85 -32.88
CA LEU A 56 12.31 10.68 -31.71
C LEU A 56 12.08 9.85 -30.45
N LYS A 57 13.15 9.66 -29.66
CA LYS A 57 13.13 8.83 -28.46
C LYS A 57 13.24 9.66 -27.18
N LEU A 58 12.34 9.39 -26.23
CA LEU A 58 12.44 9.81 -24.85
C LEU A 58 12.63 8.55 -23.98
N ALA A 59 13.75 8.46 -23.27
CA ALA A 59 14.04 7.33 -22.39
C ALA A 59 14.02 7.78 -20.92
N LEU A 60 13.20 7.13 -20.11
CA LEU A 60 13.25 7.18 -18.66
C LEU A 60 14.13 6.03 -18.18
N THR A 61 15.17 6.34 -17.40
CA THR A 61 16.12 5.34 -16.91
C THR A 61 16.19 5.35 -15.40
N GLY A 62 16.16 4.17 -14.80
CA GLY A 62 16.33 3.94 -13.37
C GLY A 62 17.37 2.87 -13.11
N LYS A 63 17.85 2.79 -11.87
CA LYS A 63 18.72 1.71 -11.41
C LYS A 63 18.02 0.97 -10.30
N VAL A 64 17.98 -0.37 -10.38
CA VAL A 64 17.46 -1.21 -9.32
C VAL A 64 18.34 -1.06 -8.08
N ARG A 65 17.80 -0.52 -6.98
CA ARG A 65 18.53 -0.35 -5.71
C ARG A 65 18.12 -1.41 -4.69
N GLY A 66 19.11 -2.01 -4.01
CA GLY A 66 18.90 -2.92 -2.88
C GLY A 66 18.52 -4.36 -3.23
N ASN A 67 18.22 -5.16 -2.21
CA ASN A 67 17.95 -6.61 -2.30
C ASN A 67 16.49 -6.96 -2.65
N GLY A 68 15.79 -6.14 -3.47
CA GLY A 68 14.49 -6.49 -4.05
C GLY A 68 13.25 -6.33 -3.16
N GLN A 69 13.33 -5.62 -2.02
CA GLN A 69 12.15 -5.32 -1.18
C GLN A 69 11.38 -4.07 -1.63
N GLU A 70 12.04 -3.10 -2.25
CA GLU A 70 11.35 -2.02 -2.96
C GLU A 70 10.98 -2.58 -4.33
N ALA A 71 9.68 -2.74 -4.58
CA ALA A 71 9.18 -3.17 -5.88
C ALA A 71 9.55 -2.10 -6.91
N GLN A 72 10.68 -2.30 -7.59
CA GLN A 72 11.12 -1.44 -8.68
C GLN A 72 10.79 -2.15 -10.00
N GLY A 73 10.18 -1.41 -10.91
CA GLY A 73 9.68 -1.98 -12.14
C GLY A 73 9.25 -0.95 -13.16
N PHE A 74 8.49 -1.41 -14.13
CA PHE A 74 7.87 -0.60 -15.15
C PHE A 74 6.39 -0.48 -14.89
N ILE A 75 5.82 0.64 -15.30
CA ILE A 75 4.38 0.85 -15.30
C ILE A 75 3.95 1.49 -16.61
N ILE A 76 2.84 1.02 -17.15
CA ILE A 76 2.29 1.49 -18.42
C ILE A 76 0.77 1.54 -18.35
N SER A 77 0.18 2.59 -18.92
CA SER A 77 -1.24 2.60 -19.26
C SER A 77 -1.41 2.41 -20.76
N ALA A 78 -2.01 1.28 -21.13
CA ALA A 78 -2.33 0.94 -22.51
C ALA A 78 -3.75 0.35 -22.57
N ASN A 79 -4.51 0.64 -23.62
CA ASN A 79 -5.85 0.05 -23.84
C ASN A 79 -6.84 0.21 -22.65
N HIS A 80 -6.77 1.33 -21.93
CA HIS A 80 -7.59 1.62 -20.73
C HIS A 80 -7.30 0.74 -19.50
N SER A 81 -6.24 -0.08 -19.52
CA SER A 81 -5.70 -0.76 -18.33
C SER A 81 -4.38 -0.15 -17.89
N ILE A 82 -4.06 -0.32 -16.61
CA ILE A 82 -2.72 -0.06 -16.05
C ILE A 82 -2.08 -1.41 -15.80
N GLU A 83 -0.85 -1.57 -16.30
CA GLU A 83 -0.07 -2.80 -16.14
C GLU A 83 1.26 -2.48 -15.46
N GLU A 84 1.58 -3.25 -14.42
CA GLU A 84 2.84 -3.19 -13.69
C GLU A 84 3.71 -4.41 -14.01
N PHE A 85 4.96 -4.16 -14.35
CA PHE A 85 5.95 -5.20 -14.61
C PHE A 85 7.11 -5.06 -13.64
N LYS A 86 7.28 -6.04 -12.76
CA LYS A 86 8.48 -6.11 -11.90
C LYS A 86 9.74 -6.26 -12.75
N ALA A 87 10.82 -5.61 -12.33
CA ALA A 87 12.12 -5.63 -13.02
C ALA A 87 12.58 -7.08 -13.33
N ASP A 88 12.54 -7.97 -12.34
CA ASP A 88 12.97 -9.37 -12.44
C ASP A 88 12.18 -10.22 -13.46
N LYS A 89 10.99 -9.75 -13.86
CA LYS A 89 10.11 -10.41 -14.84
C LYS A 89 10.29 -9.89 -16.27
N VAL A 90 11.10 -8.87 -16.50
CA VAL A 90 11.37 -8.30 -17.84
C VAL A 90 12.79 -8.65 -18.28
N ARG A 91 12.98 -9.91 -18.69
CA ARG A 91 14.28 -10.40 -19.21
C ARG A 91 14.52 -10.03 -20.66
N GLU A 92 13.45 -9.89 -21.43
CA GLU A 92 13.49 -9.50 -22.84
C GLU A 92 12.77 -8.16 -23.03
N PRO A 93 13.21 -7.31 -23.97
CA PRO A 93 12.52 -6.07 -24.29
C PRO A 93 11.06 -6.31 -24.67
N LYS A 94 10.14 -5.59 -24.01
CA LYS A 94 8.71 -5.62 -24.32
C LYS A 94 8.32 -4.34 -25.04
N THR A 95 7.78 -4.48 -26.25
CA THR A 95 7.33 -3.34 -27.07
C THR A 95 5.81 -3.31 -27.18
N PHE A 96 5.22 -2.15 -26.90
CA PHE A 96 3.80 -1.86 -26.97
C PHE A 96 3.58 -0.83 -28.08
N ALA A 97 2.77 -1.19 -29.09
CA ALA A 97 2.54 -0.37 -30.27
C ALA A 97 1.12 0.21 -30.37
N THR A 98 0.25 -0.04 -29.38
CA THR A 98 -1.16 0.33 -29.42
C THR A 98 -1.58 1.18 -28.22
N LYS A 99 -2.24 2.31 -28.51
CA LYS A 99 -2.98 3.20 -27.56
C LYS A 99 -2.35 3.31 -26.16
N VAL A 100 -1.08 3.67 -26.10
CA VAL A 100 -0.38 3.94 -24.84
C VAL A 100 -0.67 5.38 -24.41
N ASN A 101 -1.25 5.54 -23.22
CA ASN A 101 -1.54 6.84 -22.64
C ASN A 101 -0.32 7.43 -21.93
N TRP A 102 0.45 6.59 -21.24
CA TRP A 102 1.67 6.98 -20.52
C TRP A 102 2.46 5.72 -20.14
N ALA A 103 3.76 5.89 -19.92
CA ALA A 103 4.64 4.81 -19.45
C ALA A 103 5.80 5.35 -18.63
N GLY A 104 6.39 4.50 -17.81
CA GLY A 104 7.60 4.85 -17.07
C GLY A 104 8.04 3.78 -16.09
N LEU A 105 8.62 4.27 -14.99
CA LEU A 105 9.22 3.48 -13.93
C LEU A 105 8.41 3.67 -12.65
N ASP A 106 8.21 2.57 -11.94
CA ASP A 106 7.49 2.55 -10.67
C ASP A 106 8.41 2.04 -9.55
N GLU A 107 8.29 2.67 -8.39
CA GLU A 107 8.89 2.27 -7.12
C GLU A 107 7.79 2.21 -6.05
N LEU A 108 8.06 1.69 -4.86
CA LEU A 108 7.03 1.56 -3.80
C LEU A 108 6.30 2.89 -3.50
N TYR A 109 7.05 3.99 -3.38
CA TYR A 109 6.52 5.29 -2.96
C TYR A 109 6.62 6.40 -4.01
N PHE A 110 7.38 6.18 -5.08
CA PHE A 110 7.68 7.17 -6.11
C PHE A 110 7.46 6.57 -7.50
N MET A 111 7.30 7.44 -8.48
CA MET A 111 7.25 7.03 -9.87
C MET A 111 7.85 8.11 -10.77
N ALA A 112 8.36 7.67 -11.91
CA ALA A 112 8.80 8.53 -12.99
C ALA A 112 8.06 8.12 -14.26
N VAL A 113 7.15 8.97 -14.75
CA VAL A 113 6.33 8.65 -15.94
C VAL A 113 6.37 9.75 -16.97
N ALA A 114 6.26 9.35 -18.23
CA ALA A 114 6.14 10.22 -19.38
C ALA A 114 4.74 10.07 -19.99
N VAL A 115 4.05 11.20 -20.09
CA VAL A 115 2.71 11.33 -20.63
C VAL A 115 2.79 12.05 -21.98
N PRO A 116 2.69 11.36 -23.12
CA PRO A 116 2.60 12.00 -24.44
C PRO A 116 1.35 12.89 -24.56
N GLN A 117 1.51 14.15 -24.99
CA GLN A 117 0.36 15.05 -25.23
C GLN A 117 -0.29 14.84 -26.59
N THR A 118 0.42 14.25 -27.56
CA THR A 118 -0.13 13.91 -28.88
C THR A 118 0.71 12.79 -29.50
N SER A 119 0.13 11.64 -29.86
CA SER A 119 0.63 10.76 -30.95
C SER A 119 -0.16 9.45 -31.09
N PRO A 120 -0.89 9.23 -32.21
CA PRO A 120 -1.54 7.94 -32.51
C PRO A 120 -0.55 6.82 -32.87
N ARG A 121 0.75 7.11 -33.04
CA ARG A 121 1.80 6.15 -33.47
C ARG A 121 2.88 5.90 -32.41
N LEU A 122 2.66 6.30 -31.16
CA LEU A 122 3.64 6.12 -30.11
C LEU A 122 3.90 4.63 -29.85
N GLN A 123 5.18 4.26 -29.80
CA GLN A 123 5.61 2.95 -29.32
C GLN A 123 6.33 3.08 -27.98
N VAL A 124 6.09 2.14 -27.07
CA VAL A 124 6.79 2.06 -25.80
C VAL A 124 7.58 0.77 -25.72
N THR A 125 8.87 0.87 -25.46
CA THR A 125 9.73 -0.28 -25.21
C THR A 125 10.23 -0.26 -23.77
N LEU A 126 9.93 -1.32 -23.03
CA LEU A 126 10.40 -1.56 -21.67
C LEU A 126 11.54 -2.58 -21.73
N ALA A 127 12.72 -2.23 -21.24
CA ALA A 127 13.89 -3.08 -21.33
C ALA A 127 14.86 -2.89 -20.15
N GLU A 128 15.66 -3.92 -19.90
CA GLU A 128 16.82 -3.88 -19.01
C GLU A 128 18.11 -3.94 -19.86
N PRO A 129 18.59 -2.81 -20.43
CA PRO A 129 19.76 -2.80 -21.31
C PRO A 129 21.06 -3.27 -20.65
N GLN A 130 21.17 -3.15 -19.33
CA GLN A 130 22.27 -3.65 -18.52
C GLN A 130 21.69 -4.21 -17.22
N PRO A 131 22.36 -5.17 -16.55
CA PRO A 131 21.91 -5.67 -15.26
C PRO A 131 21.58 -4.54 -14.29
N GLN A 132 20.38 -4.58 -13.72
CA GLN A 132 19.81 -3.59 -12.80
C GLN A 132 19.58 -2.20 -13.39
N GLN A 133 19.66 -2.02 -14.71
CA GLN A 133 19.36 -0.74 -15.36
C GLN A 133 18.03 -0.82 -16.09
N LEU A 134 16.97 -0.23 -15.53
CA LEU A 134 15.66 -0.17 -16.15
C LEU A 134 15.60 0.98 -17.16
N ARG A 135 14.99 0.74 -18.33
CA ARG A 135 14.75 1.75 -19.36
C ARG A 135 13.36 1.61 -19.97
N ALA A 136 12.53 2.63 -19.78
CA ALA A 136 11.28 2.80 -20.51
C ALA A 136 11.49 3.83 -21.62
N THR A 137 11.35 3.41 -22.88
CA THR A 137 11.60 4.26 -24.06
C THR A 137 10.29 4.52 -24.79
N LEU A 138 9.93 5.80 -24.91
CA LEU A 138 8.85 6.30 -25.74
C LEU A 138 9.45 6.69 -27.10
N SER A 139 9.06 6.00 -28.16
CA SER A 139 9.57 6.19 -29.52
C SER A 139 8.45 6.71 -30.43
N LEU A 140 8.70 7.84 -31.09
CA LEU A 140 7.83 8.39 -32.11
C LEU A 140 8.52 8.30 -33.48
N PRO A 141 8.13 7.34 -34.34
CA PRO A 141 8.69 7.22 -35.68
C PRO A 141 8.18 8.36 -36.59
N GLY A 142 9.06 8.88 -37.44
CA GLY A 142 8.72 9.95 -38.37
C GLY A 142 9.80 10.25 -39.40
N ALA A 143 9.46 11.10 -40.36
CA ALA A 143 10.36 11.66 -41.34
C ALA A 143 10.30 13.19 -41.28
N ILE A 144 11.45 13.84 -41.42
CA ILE A 144 11.58 15.29 -41.39
C ILE A 144 12.10 15.75 -42.75
N PRO A 145 11.26 16.28 -43.64
CA PRO A 145 11.70 16.82 -44.92
C PRO A 145 12.66 18.01 -44.77
N PRO A 146 13.42 18.37 -45.83
CA PRO A 146 14.30 19.55 -45.83
C PRO A 146 13.57 20.83 -45.42
N GLY A 147 14.14 21.59 -44.49
CA GLY A 147 13.58 22.85 -44.00
C GLY A 147 12.34 22.73 -43.12
N GLN A 148 11.87 21.52 -42.83
CA GLN A 148 10.73 21.29 -41.94
C GLN A 148 11.19 20.94 -40.52
N ASP A 149 10.26 21.02 -39.58
CA ASP A 149 10.44 20.60 -38.20
C ASP A 149 9.44 19.53 -37.77
N THR A 150 9.81 18.77 -36.75
CA THR A 150 8.90 17.90 -36.02
C THR A 150 8.97 18.19 -34.53
N GLN A 151 7.88 17.93 -33.82
CA GLN A 151 7.75 18.24 -32.41
C GLN A 151 7.13 17.06 -31.67
N ALA A 152 7.68 16.73 -30.50
CA ALA A 152 7.00 15.90 -29.51
C ALA A 152 6.92 16.62 -28.17
N GLN A 153 5.78 16.45 -27.52
CA GLN A 153 5.45 17.08 -26.25
C GLN A 153 5.05 16.00 -25.25
N TYR A 154 5.68 16.06 -24.08
CA TYR A 154 5.45 15.14 -22.99
C TYR A 154 5.23 15.92 -21.70
N THR A 155 4.25 15.54 -20.91
CA THR A 155 4.22 15.90 -19.49
C THR A 155 4.98 14.81 -18.74
N LEU A 156 6.03 15.22 -18.03
CA LEU A 156 6.89 14.34 -17.25
C LEU A 156 6.55 14.49 -15.78
N TYR A 157 6.30 13.38 -15.10
CA TYR A 157 6.08 13.35 -13.65
C TYR A 157 7.23 12.61 -12.96
N PHE A 158 7.87 13.28 -12.01
CA PHE A 158 8.96 12.72 -11.21
C PHE A 158 8.67 13.04 -9.74
N GLY A 159 8.01 12.13 -9.03
CA GLY A 159 7.49 12.46 -7.72
C GLY A 159 6.86 11.33 -6.93
N PRO A 160 6.33 11.64 -5.74
CA PRO A 160 5.68 10.68 -4.86
C PRO A 160 4.37 10.16 -5.44
N LYS A 161 3.97 8.96 -5.06
CA LYS A 161 2.64 8.42 -5.38
C LYS A 161 1.58 8.95 -4.43
N GLU A 162 1.30 10.25 -4.54
CA GLU A 162 0.23 10.91 -3.79
C GLU A 162 -0.96 11.25 -4.71
N SER A 163 -2.18 10.89 -4.29
CA SER A 163 -3.39 11.05 -5.10
C SER A 163 -3.63 12.48 -5.58
N SER A 164 -3.33 13.49 -4.76
CA SER A 164 -3.50 14.92 -5.10
C SER A 164 -2.57 15.37 -6.23
N HIS A 165 -1.30 14.96 -6.17
CA HIS A 165 -0.30 15.27 -7.18
C HIS A 165 -0.54 14.51 -8.48
N LEU A 166 -0.91 13.24 -8.41
CA LEU A 166 -1.20 12.42 -9.59
C LEU A 166 -2.48 12.85 -10.31
N ALA A 167 -3.55 13.14 -9.58
CA ALA A 167 -4.80 13.62 -10.16
C ALA A 167 -4.63 14.98 -10.88
N ALA A 168 -3.69 15.81 -10.43
CA ALA A 168 -3.37 17.08 -11.09
C ALA A 168 -2.68 16.92 -12.45
N VAL A 169 -2.02 15.77 -12.71
CA VAL A 169 -1.46 15.43 -14.03
C VAL A 169 -2.55 14.96 -14.98
N GLY A 170 -3.58 14.28 -14.47
CA GLY A 170 -4.71 13.77 -15.24
C GLY A 170 -4.46 12.37 -15.83
N LEU A 171 -5.30 11.97 -16.80
CA LEU A 171 -5.23 10.66 -17.49
C LEU A 171 -5.29 9.42 -16.57
N GLY A 172 -5.89 9.56 -15.39
CA GLY A 172 -6.08 8.47 -14.44
C GLY A 172 -4.80 8.00 -13.77
N LEU A 173 -3.74 8.82 -13.70
CA LEU A 173 -2.50 8.49 -12.99
C LEU A 173 -2.75 8.16 -11.51
N GLU A 174 -3.78 8.73 -10.88
CA GLU A 174 -4.18 8.43 -9.51
C GLU A 174 -4.61 6.97 -9.29
N ASN A 175 -4.96 6.26 -10.35
CA ASN A 175 -5.32 4.83 -10.30
C ASN A 175 -4.10 3.92 -10.17
N VAL A 176 -2.88 4.46 -10.28
CA VAL A 176 -1.63 3.74 -9.99
C VAL A 176 -1.52 3.37 -8.51
N ILE A 177 -2.11 4.17 -7.63
CA ILE A 177 -2.15 3.83 -6.21
C ILE A 177 -3.22 2.76 -6.04
N ASN A 178 -2.82 1.52 -5.80
CA ASN A 178 -3.73 0.38 -5.62
C ASN A 178 -3.48 -0.31 -4.28
N PHE A 179 -4.49 -0.34 -3.41
CA PHE A 179 -4.42 -1.02 -2.10
C PHE A 179 -4.95 -2.46 -2.15
N GLY A 180 -4.81 -3.15 -3.29
CA GLY A 180 -5.19 -4.55 -3.48
C GLY A 180 -6.70 -4.79 -3.45
N TRP A 181 -7.11 -5.98 -2.99
CA TRP A 181 -8.51 -6.39 -3.01
C TRP A 181 -9.44 -5.47 -2.17
N PHE A 182 -8.92 -4.87 -1.10
CA PHE A 182 -9.71 -4.00 -0.21
C PHE A 182 -9.50 -2.51 -0.52
N ASP A 183 -9.14 -2.15 -1.75
CA ASP A 183 -8.95 -0.75 -2.18
C ASP A 183 -10.17 0.14 -1.91
N TRP A 184 -11.38 -0.39 -2.11
CA TRP A 184 -12.64 0.29 -1.83
C TRP A 184 -12.80 0.70 -0.35
N LEU A 185 -12.17 -0.03 0.57
CA LEU A 185 -12.17 0.27 2.00
C LEU A 185 -10.95 1.10 2.39
N ALA A 186 -9.80 0.81 1.77
CA ALA A 186 -8.55 1.48 2.05
C ALA A 186 -8.58 2.97 1.68
N ARG A 187 -9.12 3.34 0.50
CA ARG A 187 -9.18 4.75 0.08
C ARG A 187 -9.97 5.64 1.05
N PRO A 188 -11.21 5.29 1.46
CA PRO A 188 -11.93 6.05 2.49
C PRO A 188 -11.18 6.11 3.83
N CYS A 189 -10.57 5.00 4.26
CA CYS A 189 -9.80 4.97 5.49
C CYS A 189 -8.58 5.90 5.45
N LEU A 190 -7.82 5.91 4.34
CA LEU A 190 -6.68 6.80 4.17
C LEU A 190 -7.13 8.27 4.09
N TRP A 191 -8.19 8.56 3.34
CA TRP A 191 -8.76 9.92 3.28
C TRP A 191 -9.14 10.41 4.68
N PHE A 192 -9.85 9.59 5.45
CA PHE A 192 -10.26 9.95 6.80
C PHE A 192 -9.08 10.04 7.76
N LEU A 193 -8.05 9.20 7.61
CA LEU A 193 -6.81 9.31 8.37
C LEU A 193 -6.06 10.60 8.07
N LYS A 194 -5.96 11.02 6.80
CA LYS A 194 -5.37 12.31 6.40
C LYS A 194 -6.17 13.47 7.00
N TRP A 195 -7.49 13.39 6.96
CA TRP A 195 -8.36 14.38 7.60
C TRP A 195 -8.11 14.44 9.10
N LEU A 196 -8.10 13.31 9.83
CA LEU A 196 -7.75 13.31 11.27
C LEU A 196 -6.37 13.91 11.53
N ASN A 197 -5.38 13.60 10.69
CA ASN A 197 -4.03 14.13 10.83
C ASN A 197 -3.95 15.63 10.56
N SER A 198 -4.81 16.21 9.72
CA SER A 198 -4.82 17.66 9.52
C SER A 198 -5.23 18.43 10.78
N TRP A 199 -5.96 17.81 11.70
CA TRP A 199 -6.33 18.41 13.00
C TRP A 199 -5.31 18.09 14.09
N VAL A 200 -4.79 16.86 14.11
CA VAL A 200 -3.94 16.35 15.21
C VAL A 200 -2.47 16.66 14.98
N GLY A 201 -2.01 16.67 13.73
CA GLY A 201 -0.62 16.88 13.34
C GLY A 201 0.34 15.72 13.65
N ASN A 202 -0.19 14.55 14.05
CA ASN A 202 0.61 13.36 14.36
C ASN A 202 -0.14 12.08 13.96
N TYR A 203 0.42 11.36 12.98
CA TYR A 203 -0.22 10.18 12.39
C TYR A 203 -0.42 9.03 13.37
N GLY A 204 0.41 8.90 14.41
CA GLY A 204 0.23 7.86 15.42
C GLY A 204 -1.03 8.08 16.25
N TRP A 205 -1.25 9.33 16.69
CA TRP A 205 -2.49 9.70 17.38
C TRP A 205 -3.69 9.62 16.44
N SER A 206 -3.57 10.07 15.18
CA SER A 206 -4.63 9.92 14.19
C SER A 206 -5.01 8.46 13.95
N LEU A 207 -4.03 7.55 13.95
CA LEU A 207 -4.27 6.11 13.82
C LEU A 207 -4.97 5.53 15.05
N ILE A 208 -4.62 5.95 16.26
CA ILE A 208 -5.32 5.57 17.50
C ILE A 208 -6.79 6.02 17.45
N ILE A 209 -7.04 7.28 17.07
CA ILE A 209 -8.39 7.84 16.95
C ILE A 209 -9.19 7.08 15.89
N LEU A 210 -8.59 6.83 14.72
CA LEU A 210 -9.20 6.00 13.67
C LEU A 210 -9.62 4.63 14.21
N THR A 211 -8.73 3.98 14.97
CA THR A 211 -8.99 2.66 15.57
C THR A 211 -10.16 2.69 16.55
N ILE A 212 -10.24 3.72 17.40
CA ILE A 212 -11.36 3.91 18.34
C ILE A 212 -12.67 4.07 17.57
N ILE A 213 -12.70 4.92 16.54
CA ILE A 213 -13.90 5.16 15.72
C ILE A 213 -14.36 3.88 15.02
N LEU A 214 -13.43 3.13 14.40
CA LEU A 214 -13.75 1.84 13.79
C LEU A 214 -14.32 0.87 14.82
N ARG A 215 -13.78 0.85 16.05
CA ARG A 215 -14.34 0.03 17.13
C ARG A 215 -15.74 0.43 17.55
N LEU A 216 -16.06 1.72 17.55
CA LEU A 216 -17.41 2.20 17.82
C LEU A 216 -18.39 1.78 16.71
N ILE A 217 -17.98 1.84 15.44
CA ILE A 217 -18.79 1.37 14.30
C ILE A 217 -19.07 -0.13 14.44
N PHE A 218 -18.05 -0.93 14.76
CA PHE A 218 -18.21 -2.37 14.97
C PHE A 218 -18.71 -2.75 16.37
N TRP A 219 -19.12 -1.79 17.21
CA TRP A 219 -19.48 -2.07 18.61
C TRP A 219 -20.57 -3.13 18.73
N TRP A 220 -21.66 -2.97 17.96
CA TRP A 220 -22.82 -3.87 18.02
C TRP A 220 -22.48 -5.30 17.59
N PRO A 221 -21.84 -5.54 16.42
CA PRO A 221 -21.37 -6.88 16.06
C PRO A 221 -20.45 -7.51 17.10
N ASN A 222 -19.47 -6.76 17.62
CA ASN A 222 -18.52 -7.27 18.63
C ASN A 222 -19.22 -7.64 19.93
N HIS A 223 -20.17 -6.82 20.39
CA HIS A 223 -20.93 -7.11 21.59
C HIS A 223 -21.74 -8.42 21.47
N LYS A 224 -22.36 -8.67 20.30
CA LYS A 224 -23.08 -9.93 20.03
C LYS A 224 -22.14 -11.14 20.07
N SER A 225 -20.95 -11.00 19.49
CA SER A 225 -19.92 -12.05 19.55
C SER A 225 -19.46 -12.33 20.99
N PHE A 226 -19.14 -11.29 21.76
CA PHE A 226 -18.73 -11.43 23.16
C PHE A 226 -19.82 -12.06 24.03
N LYS A 227 -21.10 -11.71 23.81
CA LYS A 227 -22.23 -12.37 24.47
C LYS A 227 -22.26 -13.87 24.17
N SER A 228 -22.09 -14.26 22.90
CA SER A 228 -22.02 -15.68 22.53
C SER A 228 -20.83 -16.39 23.16
N MET A 229 -19.67 -15.73 23.26
CA MET A 229 -18.48 -16.28 23.92
C MET A 229 -18.71 -16.49 25.42
N LYS A 230 -19.43 -15.58 26.08
CA LYS A 230 -19.76 -15.74 27.51
C LYS A 230 -20.69 -16.92 27.76
N VAL A 231 -21.69 -17.13 26.92
CA VAL A 231 -22.57 -18.32 27.00
C VAL A 231 -21.76 -19.59 26.72
N MET A 232 -20.85 -19.55 25.73
CA MET A 232 -19.94 -20.65 25.43
C MET A 232 -19.07 -21.01 26.64
N GLN A 233 -18.56 -20.03 27.39
CA GLN A 233 -17.85 -20.26 28.66
C GLN A 233 -18.73 -20.95 29.71
N LYS A 234 -19.99 -20.53 29.86
CA LYS A 234 -20.93 -21.13 30.83
C LYS A 234 -21.24 -22.60 30.52
N ILE A 235 -21.22 -23.01 29.25
CA ILE A 235 -21.49 -24.41 28.85
C ILE A 235 -20.24 -25.30 28.77
N GLN A 236 -19.04 -24.78 29.00
CA GLN A 236 -17.80 -25.57 28.99
C GLN A 236 -17.83 -26.83 29.89
N PRO A 237 -18.43 -26.81 31.09
CA PRO A 237 -18.53 -28.03 31.91
C PRO A 237 -19.30 -29.15 31.19
N ARG A 238 -20.40 -28.81 30.51
CA ARG A 238 -21.20 -29.78 29.72
C ARG A 238 -20.44 -30.27 28.48
N VAL A 239 -19.63 -29.41 27.87
CA VAL A 239 -18.74 -29.81 26.77
C VAL A 239 -17.71 -30.83 27.25
N ALA A 240 -17.16 -30.66 28.46
CA ALA A 240 -16.23 -31.61 29.06
C ALA A 240 -16.90 -32.96 29.36
N GLU A 241 -18.10 -32.95 29.95
CA GLU A 241 -18.89 -34.16 30.21
C GLU A 241 -19.17 -34.96 28.92
N ILE A 242 -19.57 -34.30 27.83
CA ILE A 242 -19.79 -34.95 26.53
C ILE A 242 -18.49 -35.60 26.01
N ARG A 243 -17.35 -34.90 26.12
CA ARG A 243 -16.06 -35.42 25.67
C ARG A 243 -15.60 -36.63 26.48
N GLU A 244 -15.83 -36.63 27.78
CA GLU A 244 -15.52 -37.78 28.62
C GLU A 244 -16.43 -38.97 28.32
N LYS A 245 -17.74 -38.73 28.14
CA LYS A 245 -18.73 -39.77 27.86
C LYS A 245 -18.55 -40.43 26.50
N PHE A 246 -18.17 -39.67 25.47
CA PHE A 246 -18.01 -40.14 24.08
C PHE A 246 -16.55 -40.14 23.61
N LYS A 247 -15.59 -40.34 24.53
CA LYS A 247 -14.15 -40.31 24.22
C LYS A 247 -13.73 -41.27 23.09
N ASP A 248 -14.41 -42.41 22.98
CA ASP A 248 -14.10 -43.49 22.03
C ASP A 248 -14.94 -43.40 20.73
N ASP A 249 -15.95 -42.51 20.69
CA ASP A 249 -16.83 -42.32 19.52
C ASP A 249 -16.85 -40.85 19.09
N ARG A 250 -15.96 -40.53 18.13
CA ARG A 250 -15.82 -39.18 17.58
C ARG A 250 -17.07 -38.69 16.85
N GLU A 251 -17.82 -39.57 16.21
CA GLU A 251 -19.02 -39.17 15.46
C GLU A 251 -20.15 -38.81 16.43
N ALA A 252 -20.39 -39.65 17.44
CA ALA A 252 -21.38 -39.36 18.48
C ALA A 252 -20.99 -38.10 19.27
N MET A 253 -19.71 -37.94 19.63
CA MET A 253 -19.21 -36.74 20.30
C MET A 253 -19.49 -35.47 19.49
N ASN A 254 -19.15 -35.45 18.21
CA ASN A 254 -19.38 -34.28 17.36
C ASN A 254 -20.88 -33.96 17.22
N ARG A 255 -21.74 -34.98 17.12
CA ARG A 255 -23.19 -34.82 17.04
C ARG A 255 -23.76 -34.18 18.32
N GLU A 256 -23.38 -34.71 19.48
CA GLU A 256 -23.83 -34.19 20.78
C GLU A 256 -23.31 -32.78 21.07
N LEU A 257 -22.04 -32.49 20.72
CA LEU A 257 -21.49 -31.14 20.82
C LEU A 257 -22.26 -30.15 19.95
N MET A 258 -22.58 -30.52 18.70
CA MET A 258 -23.38 -29.67 17.82
C MET A 258 -24.82 -29.49 18.32
N ASN A 259 -25.43 -30.53 18.90
CA ASN A 259 -26.74 -30.44 19.53
C ASN A 259 -26.71 -29.49 20.74
N LEU A 260 -25.69 -29.60 21.61
CA LEU A 260 -25.50 -28.69 22.73
C LEU A 260 -25.38 -27.24 22.25
N TYR A 261 -24.54 -26.98 21.24
CA TYR A 261 -24.38 -25.64 20.69
C TYR A 261 -25.68 -25.07 20.08
N ARG A 262 -26.47 -25.91 19.40
CA ARG A 262 -27.80 -25.54 18.88
C ARG A 262 -28.79 -25.22 19.98
N THR A 263 -28.86 -26.05 21.03
CA THR A 263 -29.77 -25.85 22.18
C THR A 263 -29.48 -24.52 22.89
N PHE A 264 -28.20 -24.19 23.08
CA PHE A 264 -27.79 -22.92 23.69
C PHE A 264 -27.70 -21.75 22.70
N LYS A 265 -28.03 -21.97 21.41
CA LYS A 265 -27.97 -20.98 20.33
C LYS A 265 -26.62 -20.26 20.24
N VAL A 266 -25.54 -20.99 20.50
CA VAL A 266 -24.16 -20.47 20.40
C VAL A 266 -23.51 -20.97 19.13
N ASN A 267 -22.73 -20.12 18.47
CA ASN A 267 -21.93 -20.52 17.32
C ASN A 267 -20.52 -20.90 17.79
N PRO A 268 -20.02 -22.11 17.53
CA PRO A 268 -18.65 -22.50 17.89
C PRO A 268 -17.57 -21.63 17.21
N LEU A 269 -17.87 -21.02 16.06
CA LEU A 269 -16.98 -20.05 15.39
C LEU A 269 -17.09 -18.63 15.96
N GLY A 270 -18.00 -18.39 16.92
CA GLY A 270 -18.21 -17.08 17.53
C GLY A 270 -16.98 -16.51 18.25
N GLY A 271 -16.01 -17.36 18.63
CA GLY A 271 -14.77 -16.95 19.28
C GLY A 271 -13.71 -16.35 18.35
N CYS A 272 -13.67 -16.75 17.08
CA CYS A 272 -12.80 -16.14 16.06
C CYS A 272 -13.53 -15.10 15.21
N LEU A 273 -14.85 -15.01 15.31
CA LEU A 273 -15.69 -14.05 14.58
C LEU A 273 -15.23 -12.58 14.74
N PRO A 274 -14.80 -12.09 15.92
CA PRO A 274 -14.29 -10.72 16.05
C PRO A 274 -13.04 -10.48 15.18
N MET A 275 -12.18 -11.49 15.05
CA MET A 275 -10.96 -11.40 14.25
C MET A 275 -11.28 -11.42 12.75
N VAL A 276 -12.23 -12.27 12.33
CA VAL A 276 -12.67 -12.35 10.92
C VAL A 276 -13.33 -11.05 10.48
N LEU A 277 -14.19 -10.46 11.32
CA LEU A 277 -14.83 -9.18 11.02
C LEU A 277 -13.81 -8.04 10.85
N GLN A 278 -12.70 -8.09 11.61
CA GLN A 278 -11.64 -7.09 11.54
C GLN A 278 -10.66 -7.33 10.38
N LEU A 279 -10.62 -8.54 9.80
CA LEU A 279 -9.62 -8.91 8.78
C LEU A 279 -9.66 -7.98 7.55
N PRO A 280 -10.81 -7.60 6.97
CA PRO A 280 -10.86 -6.63 5.87
C PRO A 280 -10.23 -5.27 6.23
N VAL A 281 -10.53 -4.78 7.44
CA VAL A 281 -10.01 -3.50 7.95
C VAL A 281 -8.50 -3.59 8.18
N PHE A 282 -8.04 -4.72 8.73
CA PHE A 282 -6.62 -4.98 8.92
C PHE A 282 -5.87 -5.00 7.59
N ILE A 283 -6.38 -5.71 6.57
CA ILE A 283 -5.72 -5.78 5.26
C ILE A 283 -5.71 -4.39 4.59
N ALA A 284 -6.81 -3.63 4.69
CA ALA A 284 -6.86 -2.26 4.20
C ALA A 284 -5.79 -1.37 4.87
N LEU A 285 -5.69 -1.41 6.21
CA LEU A 285 -4.69 -0.63 6.95
C LEU A 285 -3.26 -1.10 6.72
N TYR A 286 -3.04 -2.41 6.60
CA TYR A 286 -1.73 -2.97 6.21
C TYR A 286 -1.29 -2.42 4.87
N ASN A 287 -2.16 -2.42 3.86
CA ASN A 287 -1.85 -1.88 2.55
C ASN A 287 -1.57 -0.38 2.62
N ILE A 288 -2.43 0.40 3.30
CA ILE A 288 -2.21 1.84 3.50
C ILE A 288 -0.85 2.13 4.15
N LEU A 289 -0.54 1.48 5.28
CA LEU A 289 0.71 1.72 6.01
C LEU A 289 1.96 1.27 5.24
N SER A 290 1.79 0.32 4.33
CA SER A 290 2.90 -0.22 3.55
C SER A 290 3.14 0.52 2.23
N THR A 291 2.10 1.12 1.63
CA THR A 291 2.20 1.72 0.28
C THR A 291 1.90 3.22 0.22
N ALA A 292 1.16 3.78 1.18
CA ALA A 292 0.81 5.20 1.15
C ALA A 292 2.04 6.07 1.49
N ILE A 293 2.42 6.95 0.57
CA ILE A 293 3.54 7.88 0.77
C ILE A 293 3.30 8.78 1.99
N GLU A 294 2.05 9.11 2.31
CA GLU A 294 1.70 9.98 3.42
C GLU A 294 2.13 9.42 4.78
N LEU A 295 2.28 8.10 4.89
CA LEU A 295 2.70 7.43 6.12
C LEU A 295 4.19 7.10 6.13
N ARG A 296 4.89 7.30 5.01
CA ARG A 296 6.33 7.12 4.93
C ARG A 296 7.04 8.15 5.80
N HIS A 297 7.87 7.69 6.73
CA HIS A 297 8.54 8.55 7.72
C HIS A 297 7.57 9.37 8.60
N ALA A 298 6.30 8.96 8.68
CA ALA A 298 5.36 9.56 9.59
C ALA A 298 5.71 9.16 11.03
N HIS A 299 5.76 10.13 11.94
CA HIS A 299 6.16 9.88 13.32
C HIS A 299 4.97 9.68 14.25
N PHE A 300 5.22 9.01 15.39
CA PHE A 300 4.32 8.97 16.54
C PHE A 300 5.01 9.46 17.80
N ILE A 301 5.88 8.63 18.38
CA ILE A 301 6.68 8.91 19.56
C ILE A 301 8.14 8.67 19.17
N ASN A 302 8.88 9.74 18.90
CA ASN A 302 10.22 9.65 18.31
C ASN A 302 11.19 8.87 19.20
N THR A 303 11.15 9.11 20.51
CA THR A 303 12.01 8.46 21.50
C THR A 303 11.22 7.90 22.67
N ILE A 304 11.74 6.87 23.32
CA ILE A 304 11.15 6.41 24.59
C ILE A 304 11.17 7.58 25.58
N PRO A 305 10.06 7.85 26.29
CA PRO A 305 10.02 8.89 27.32
C PRO A 305 11.23 8.80 28.25
N PHE A 306 11.85 9.95 28.52
CA PHE A 306 13.01 10.07 29.41
C PHE A 306 14.32 9.41 28.90
N THR A 307 14.39 9.04 27.63
CA THR A 307 15.62 8.50 27.01
C THR A 307 15.89 9.12 25.63
N ASN A 308 17.07 8.85 25.07
CA ASN A 308 17.46 9.22 23.70
C ASN A 308 17.30 8.06 22.69
N LEU A 309 16.62 6.97 23.07
CA LEU A 309 16.46 5.80 22.21
C LEU A 309 15.27 5.99 21.25
N VAL A 310 15.53 5.88 19.95
CA VAL A 310 14.51 5.99 18.90
C VAL A 310 13.52 4.82 18.99
N TRP A 311 12.22 5.12 18.99
CA TRP A 311 11.18 4.09 19.13
C TRP A 311 10.17 4.08 17.97
N LEU A 312 9.27 5.05 17.90
CA LEU A 312 8.19 5.12 16.91
C LEU A 312 8.31 6.39 16.06
N ALA A 313 9.53 6.64 15.57
CA ALA A 313 9.84 7.78 14.71
C ALA A 313 9.38 7.59 13.25
N ASP A 314 9.16 6.34 12.83
CA ASP A 314 8.65 6.01 11.50
C ASP A 314 7.62 4.88 11.58
N LEU A 315 6.36 5.24 11.30
CA LEU A 315 5.21 4.34 11.32
C LEU A 315 5.18 3.37 10.14
N SER A 316 5.87 3.68 9.04
CA SER A 316 6.02 2.80 7.87
C SER A 316 7.13 1.78 8.05
N ALA A 317 8.10 2.06 8.92
CA ALA A 317 9.19 1.13 9.26
C ALA A 317 8.82 0.22 10.44
N LYS A 318 9.54 -0.89 10.57
CA LYS A 318 9.42 -1.77 11.75
C LYS A 318 9.88 -1.08 13.03
N ASP A 319 9.34 -1.48 14.18
CA ASP A 319 9.80 -1.01 15.49
C ASP A 319 11.27 -1.44 15.70
N PRO A 320 12.24 -0.50 15.80
CA PRO A 320 13.66 -0.82 15.96
C PRO A 320 13.98 -1.48 17.30
N LEU A 321 13.17 -1.26 18.34
CA LEU A 321 13.37 -1.78 19.69
C LEU A 321 12.51 -3.02 20.00
N LEU A 322 11.59 -3.37 19.09
CA LEU A 322 10.68 -4.52 19.21
C LEU A 322 9.78 -4.48 20.45
N ILE A 323 9.67 -3.33 21.12
CA ILE A 323 8.82 -3.15 22.32
C ILE A 323 7.36 -3.28 21.95
N THR A 324 6.92 -2.60 20.89
CA THR A 324 5.51 -2.54 20.49
C THR A 324 4.98 -3.91 20.07
N PRO A 325 5.68 -4.71 19.25
CA PRO A 325 5.27 -6.09 18.95
C PRO A 325 5.16 -6.99 20.19
N LEU A 326 6.09 -6.87 21.15
CA LEU A 326 6.05 -7.67 22.39
C LEU A 326 4.84 -7.29 23.27
N VAL A 327 4.58 -6.00 23.45
CA VAL A 327 3.41 -5.51 24.19
C VAL A 327 2.11 -5.90 23.48
N MET A 328 2.09 -5.82 22.14
CA MET A 328 0.99 -6.31 21.32
C MET A 328 0.77 -7.81 21.51
N GLY A 329 1.82 -8.62 21.49
CA GLY A 329 1.77 -10.06 21.79
C GLY A 329 1.21 -10.38 23.17
N ALA A 330 1.67 -9.65 24.18
CA ALA A 330 1.14 -9.77 25.55
C ALA A 330 -0.36 -9.42 25.60
N SER A 331 -0.78 -8.36 24.90
CA SER A 331 -2.21 -8.01 24.80
C SER A 331 -3.04 -9.10 24.13
N MET A 332 -2.53 -9.72 23.06
CA MET A 332 -3.19 -10.86 22.40
C MET A 332 -3.32 -12.06 23.35
N PHE A 333 -2.28 -12.34 24.13
CA PHE A 333 -2.31 -13.43 25.10
C PHE A 333 -3.37 -13.18 26.20
N VAL A 334 -3.47 -11.95 26.70
CA VAL A 334 -4.52 -11.56 27.67
C VAL A 334 -5.91 -11.72 27.06
N GLN A 335 -6.13 -11.20 25.84
CA GLN A 335 -7.40 -11.32 25.13
C GLN A 335 -7.79 -12.79 24.89
N GLN A 336 -6.82 -13.62 24.52
CA GLN A 336 -7.04 -15.05 24.32
C GLN A 336 -7.42 -15.76 25.61
N LYS A 337 -6.78 -15.45 26.74
CA LYS A 337 -7.17 -16.01 28.05
C LYS A 337 -8.58 -15.61 28.49
N MET A 338 -9.07 -14.47 28.04
CA MET A 338 -10.47 -14.05 28.29
C MET A 338 -11.48 -14.80 27.43
N SER A 339 -11.02 -15.51 26.41
CA SER A 339 -11.85 -16.21 25.43
C SER A 339 -11.96 -17.71 25.77
N PRO A 340 -13.13 -18.35 25.55
CA PRO A 340 -13.28 -19.77 25.81
C PRO A 340 -12.33 -20.59 24.92
N SER A 341 -11.69 -21.61 25.50
CA SER A 341 -10.93 -22.59 24.72
C SER A 341 -11.87 -23.45 23.89
N MET A 342 -11.67 -23.48 22.58
CA MET A 342 -12.45 -24.28 21.63
C MET A 342 -11.63 -25.46 21.13
N GLY A 343 -12.33 -26.53 20.74
CA GLY A 343 -11.68 -27.70 20.12
C GLY A 343 -11.09 -28.68 21.11
N ASP A 344 -10.58 -29.79 20.60
CA ASP A 344 -9.90 -30.81 21.39
C ASP A 344 -8.67 -30.21 22.12
N PRO A 345 -8.10 -30.89 23.13
CA PRO A 345 -6.94 -30.38 23.87
C PRO A 345 -5.77 -29.97 22.96
N THR A 346 -5.62 -30.62 21.80
CA THR A 346 -4.61 -30.31 20.79
C THR A 346 -4.86 -28.95 20.13
N GLN A 347 -6.08 -28.69 19.63
CA GLN A 347 -6.45 -27.39 19.05
C GLN A 347 -6.33 -26.27 20.07
N ALA A 348 -6.72 -26.50 21.33
CA ALA A 348 -6.58 -25.51 22.40
C ALA A 348 -5.11 -25.15 22.67
N LYS A 349 -4.21 -26.15 22.69
CA LYS A 349 -2.76 -25.91 22.82
C LYS A 349 -2.20 -25.11 21.64
N MET A 350 -2.57 -25.46 20.41
CA MET A 350 -2.15 -24.71 19.22
C MET A 350 -2.59 -23.26 19.28
N MET A 351 -3.83 -23.01 19.73
CA MET A 351 -4.34 -21.65 19.91
C MET A 351 -3.49 -20.87 20.92
N MET A 352 -3.06 -21.47 22.04
CA MET A 352 -2.20 -20.79 23.02
C MET A 352 -0.84 -20.32 22.47
N PHE A 353 -0.33 -20.96 21.41
CA PHE A 353 0.89 -20.52 20.71
C PHE A 353 0.64 -19.43 19.67
N LEU A 354 -0.61 -19.20 19.28
CA LEU A 354 -0.99 -18.24 18.24
C LEU A 354 -0.49 -16.81 18.53
N PRO A 355 -0.63 -16.26 19.76
CA PRO A 355 -0.07 -14.95 20.08
C PRO A 355 1.44 -14.86 19.86
N LEU A 356 2.19 -15.93 20.15
CA LEU A 356 3.64 -15.97 19.96
C LEU A 356 4.01 -15.96 18.47
N ILE A 357 3.27 -16.72 17.65
CA ILE A 357 3.44 -16.73 16.19
C ILE A 357 3.15 -15.33 15.61
N PHE A 358 2.02 -14.71 15.98
CA PHE A 358 1.69 -13.36 15.53
C PHE A 358 2.68 -12.31 16.01
N THR A 359 3.21 -12.45 17.23
CA THR A 359 4.25 -11.56 17.73
C THR A 359 5.47 -11.61 16.82
N PHE A 360 5.97 -12.81 16.48
CA PHE A 360 7.12 -12.99 15.61
C PHE A 360 6.87 -12.45 14.19
N LEU A 361 5.66 -12.66 13.65
CA LEU A 361 5.25 -12.11 12.36
C LEU A 361 5.31 -10.57 12.38
N PHE A 362 4.76 -9.94 13.42
CA PHE A 362 4.66 -8.49 13.55
C PHE A 362 6.01 -7.81 13.86
N LEU A 363 7.07 -8.56 14.21
CA LEU A 363 8.43 -8.00 14.32
C LEU A 363 8.96 -7.41 13.01
N ASN A 364 8.45 -7.89 11.87
CA ASN A 364 8.88 -7.44 10.54
C ASN A 364 7.88 -6.48 9.88
N PHE A 365 6.79 -6.13 10.56
CA PHE A 365 5.74 -5.27 10.00
C PHE A 365 5.96 -3.80 10.39
N ALA A 366 5.37 -2.91 9.59
CA ALA A 366 5.32 -1.47 9.86
C ALA A 366 4.75 -1.21 11.26
N SER A 367 5.44 -0.39 12.06
CA SER A 367 5.13 -0.15 13.46
C SER A 367 3.73 0.45 13.66
N GLY A 368 3.25 1.27 12.71
CA GLY A 368 1.88 1.76 12.70
C GLY A 368 0.84 0.63 12.70
N LEU A 369 1.08 -0.45 11.97
CA LEU A 369 0.14 -1.57 11.93
C LEU A 369 0.12 -2.32 13.27
N VAL A 370 1.28 -2.45 13.90
CA VAL A 370 1.42 -3.04 15.24
C VAL A 370 0.68 -2.19 16.27
N ILE A 371 0.80 -0.86 16.21
CA ILE A 371 0.08 0.08 17.09
C ILE A 371 -1.43 -0.07 16.91
N TYR A 372 -1.91 -0.04 15.67
CA TYR A 372 -3.32 -0.26 15.37
C TYR A 372 -3.83 -1.56 16.01
N TRP A 373 -3.10 -2.66 15.83
CA TRP A 373 -3.49 -3.96 16.37
C TRP A 373 -3.48 -3.98 17.90
N LEU A 374 -2.44 -3.41 18.52
CA LEU A 374 -2.34 -3.26 19.98
C LEU A 374 -3.53 -2.49 20.55
N VAL A 375 -3.83 -1.32 19.99
CA VAL A 375 -4.95 -0.46 20.43
C VAL A 375 -6.27 -1.21 20.25
N ASN A 376 -6.45 -1.89 19.11
CA ASN A 376 -7.63 -2.69 18.84
C ASN A 376 -7.82 -3.84 19.86
N ASN A 377 -6.72 -4.49 20.28
CA ASN A 377 -6.75 -5.54 21.31
C ASN A 377 -7.11 -4.98 22.68
N ILE A 378 -6.50 -3.85 23.08
CA ILE A 378 -6.81 -3.18 24.35
C ILE A 378 -8.29 -2.82 24.40
N LEU A 379 -8.82 -2.19 23.36
CA LEU A 379 -10.24 -1.84 23.27
C LEU A 379 -11.15 -3.07 23.33
N ALA A 380 -10.77 -4.15 22.68
CA ALA A 380 -11.51 -5.41 22.73
C ALA A 380 -11.50 -6.05 24.12
N ILE A 381 -10.35 -6.03 24.81
CA ILE A 381 -10.23 -6.49 26.21
C ILE A 381 -11.17 -5.68 27.11
N ILE A 382 -11.16 -4.35 26.98
CA ILE A 382 -12.04 -3.45 27.75
C ILE A 382 -13.51 -3.79 27.46
N GLN A 383 -13.89 -3.90 26.19
CA GLN A 383 -15.26 -4.22 25.79
C GLN A 383 -15.70 -5.61 26.28
N GLN A 384 -14.83 -6.62 26.19
CA GLN A 384 -15.10 -7.98 26.64
C GLN A 384 -15.20 -8.05 28.16
N HIS A 385 -14.33 -7.34 28.89
CA HIS A 385 -14.40 -7.25 30.35
C HIS A 385 -15.72 -6.63 30.80
N TYR A 386 -16.13 -5.51 30.20
CA TYR A 386 -17.42 -4.89 30.45
C TYR A 386 -18.56 -5.86 30.13
N THR A 387 -18.58 -6.44 28.93
CA THR A 387 -19.63 -7.39 28.50
C THR A 387 -19.75 -8.58 29.46
N ASN A 388 -18.63 -9.13 29.93
CA ASN A 388 -18.60 -10.23 30.89
C ASN A 388 -19.13 -9.87 32.28
N LYS A 389 -18.99 -8.61 32.71
CA LYS A 389 -19.48 -8.10 34.00
C LYS A 389 -20.99 -7.86 34.00
N TYR A 390 -21.55 -7.32 32.90
CA TYR A 390 -22.98 -6.99 32.81
C TYR A 390 -23.88 -8.15 32.31
N LEU A 391 -23.30 -9.22 31.77
CA LEU A 391 -24.00 -10.47 31.42
C LEU A 391 -23.88 -11.57 32.49
N GLN A 392 -23.37 -11.22 33.69
CA GLN A 392 -23.52 -12.06 34.87
C GLN A 392 -25.00 -12.27 35.13
#